data_AF-A0A2T4WBU5-F1
#
_entry.id   AF-A0A2T4WBU5-F1
#
_cell.length_a   1.000
_cell.length_b   1.000
_cell.length_c   1.000
_cell.angle_alpha   90.00
_cell.angle_beta   90.00
_cell.angle_gamma   90.00
#
_symmetry.space_group_name_H-M   'P 1'
#
loop_
_entity.id
_entity.type
_entity.pdbx_description
1 polymer ?
#
loop_
_entity_poly.entity_id
_entity_poly.type
_entity_poly.pdbx_seq_one_letter_code
_entity_poly.pdbx_strand_id
1 'polypeptide(L)'
;MALRQTFIASALGLSFGMFGQNIPVDFEPNGIGANWNWVVFENDYNPPLQFVQNPDTTGINPSSTVAQFEARQSGQAFAGCESMHGTDIGSWTITNANKILRIMVYKPTISDVGIKLVRFDNWSLGEIKISNTVINEWEQIEFDFSAHIGNTYDQIVIFPDFTGRPEDRILYFDNIYGAEFVAPPPPPPAPDSASMSLPNFFSPNYDGINDLYRPATSNADWIEWQVYTRWGQLVFSTLNLSDSWNGLHNGATVSPGVYFIEARCGSNEAGNTVIKKGIIHVLHE
;
A
#
# COMPACT_ATOMS: atom_id res chain seq x y z
N MET A 1 -30.98 32.95 -39.80
CA MET A 1 -29.52 33.18 -39.85
C MET A 1 -29.10 33.59 -38.43
N ALA A 2 -28.73 32.62 -37.61
CA ALA A 2 -28.39 32.84 -36.19
C ALA A 2 -26.92 32.42 -35.98
N LEU A 3 -26.10 33.40 -35.61
CA LEU A 3 -24.67 33.25 -35.34
C LEU A 3 -24.49 32.53 -33.99
N ARG A 4 -23.83 31.37 -33.97
CA ARG A 4 -23.36 30.75 -32.72
C ARG A 4 -22.06 31.43 -32.30
N GLN A 5 -22.07 32.02 -31.11
CA GLN A 5 -20.87 32.54 -30.44
C GLN A 5 -20.02 31.36 -29.94
N THR A 6 -18.78 31.30 -30.40
CA THR A 6 -17.75 30.41 -29.87
C THR A 6 -17.14 31.08 -28.64
N PHE A 7 -17.28 30.46 -27.46
CA PHE A 7 -16.52 30.84 -26.27
C PHE A 7 -15.07 30.37 -26.46
N ILE A 8 -14.14 31.32 -26.51
CA ILE A 8 -12.71 31.05 -26.37
C ILE A 8 -12.44 31.00 -24.87
N ALA A 9 -12.10 29.82 -24.36
CA ALA A 9 -11.62 29.68 -22.99
C ALA A 9 -10.18 30.23 -22.90
N SER A 10 -10.04 31.29 -22.13
CA SER A 10 -8.79 31.96 -21.80
C SER A 10 -7.85 31.01 -21.05
N ALA A 11 -6.63 30.83 -21.54
CA ALA A 11 -5.57 30.11 -20.83
C ALA A 11 -5.26 30.82 -19.51
N LEU A 12 -5.44 30.11 -18.40
CA LEU A 12 -5.00 30.55 -17.08
C LEU A 12 -3.47 30.44 -17.03
N GLY A 13 -2.79 31.59 -16.97
CA GLY A 13 -1.34 31.63 -16.75
C GLY A 13 -1.02 31.19 -15.32
N LEU A 14 -0.39 30.02 -15.18
CA LEU A 14 0.27 29.61 -13.94
C LEU A 14 1.56 30.41 -13.78
N SER A 15 1.65 31.20 -12.72
CA SER A 15 2.90 31.85 -12.32
C SER A 15 3.83 30.82 -11.70
N PHE A 16 4.75 30.26 -12.50
CA PHE A 16 5.85 29.46 -11.98
C PHE A 16 6.80 30.40 -11.20
N GLY A 17 6.97 30.15 -9.91
CA GLY A 17 8.13 30.68 -9.19
C GLY A 17 9.37 30.14 -9.89
N MET A 18 10.27 31.04 -10.33
CA MET A 18 11.52 30.62 -10.97
C MET A 18 12.43 29.97 -9.93
N PHE A 19 12.26 28.66 -9.72
CA PHE A 19 13.29 27.82 -9.14
C PHE A 19 14.33 27.55 -10.24
N GLY A 20 15.60 27.36 -9.89
CA GLY A 20 16.68 27.08 -10.87
C GLY A 20 16.57 25.71 -11.57
N GLN A 21 15.47 24.98 -11.35
CA GLN A 21 15.22 23.66 -11.88
C GLN A 21 14.37 23.75 -13.15
N ASN A 22 14.63 22.83 -14.07
CA ASN A 22 13.75 22.60 -15.20
C ASN A 22 12.64 21.63 -14.76
N ILE A 23 11.48 22.16 -14.36
CA ILE A 23 10.33 21.41 -13.79
C ILE A 23 8.98 21.95 -14.29
N PRO A 24 7.90 21.15 -14.23
CA PRO A 24 7.86 19.71 -13.91
C PRO A 24 8.50 18.88 -15.02
N VAL A 25 9.12 17.74 -14.68
CA VAL A 25 9.59 16.76 -15.67
C VAL A 25 8.39 15.88 -16.03
N ASP A 26 7.79 16.13 -17.19
CA ASP A 26 6.49 15.61 -17.60
C ASP A 26 6.54 14.69 -18.83
N PHE A 27 7.72 14.57 -19.46
CA PHE A 27 7.95 13.70 -20.62
C PHE A 27 6.99 13.94 -21.81
N GLU A 28 6.29 15.07 -21.83
CA GLU A 28 5.37 15.44 -22.90
C GLU A 28 6.14 15.78 -24.19
N PRO A 29 5.53 15.70 -25.38
CA PRO A 29 6.20 16.11 -26.61
C PRO A 29 6.63 17.58 -26.55
N ASN A 30 7.95 17.82 -26.57
CA ASN A 30 8.60 19.13 -26.33
C ASN A 30 8.47 19.67 -24.88
N GLY A 31 7.97 18.83 -23.97
CA GLY A 31 7.99 19.04 -22.52
C GLY A 31 9.37 18.81 -21.92
N ILE A 32 9.44 18.99 -20.60
CA ILE A 32 10.68 18.91 -19.86
C ILE A 32 10.99 17.43 -19.57
N GLY A 33 12.24 17.01 -19.76
CA GLY A 33 12.65 15.62 -19.58
C GLY A 33 12.57 14.76 -20.83
N ALA A 34 11.68 15.07 -21.77
CA ALA A 34 11.47 14.29 -22.99
C ALA A 34 12.66 14.33 -23.97
N ASN A 35 13.48 15.38 -23.91
CA ASN A 35 14.66 15.59 -24.75
C ASN A 35 15.99 15.44 -23.99
N TRP A 36 15.94 15.03 -22.73
CA TRP A 36 17.12 14.80 -21.90
C TRP A 36 17.77 13.46 -22.20
N ASN A 37 19.07 13.36 -21.96
CA ASN A 37 19.80 12.11 -22.13
C ASN A 37 19.80 11.31 -20.83
N TRP A 38 18.67 10.66 -20.54
CA TRP A 38 18.53 9.78 -19.39
C TRP A 38 19.43 8.55 -19.53
N VAL A 39 20.44 8.44 -18.67
CA VAL A 39 21.36 7.30 -18.68
C VAL A 39 20.79 6.22 -17.76
N VAL A 40 20.52 5.04 -18.32
CA VAL A 40 20.14 3.85 -17.54
C VAL A 40 21.40 3.14 -17.04
N PHE A 41 21.37 2.69 -15.79
CA PHE A 41 22.50 2.02 -15.15
C PHE A 41 22.07 0.76 -14.38
N GLU A 42 23.03 -0.15 -14.19
CA GLU A 42 22.92 -1.36 -13.36
C GLU A 42 21.74 -2.28 -13.75
N ASN A 43 21.25 -2.18 -14.98
CA ASN A 43 20.08 -2.86 -15.48
C ASN A 43 20.44 -3.85 -16.60
N ASP A 44 21.43 -4.71 -16.34
CA ASP A 44 21.99 -5.65 -17.32
C ASP A 44 22.66 -4.92 -18.50
N TYR A 45 22.10 -5.01 -19.71
CA TYR A 45 22.60 -4.29 -20.88
C TYR A 45 22.16 -2.82 -20.92
N ASN A 46 21.50 -2.33 -19.87
CA ASN A 46 20.98 -0.98 -19.73
C ASN A 46 20.08 -0.54 -20.91
N PRO A 47 18.90 -1.19 -21.09
CA PRO A 47 17.93 -0.73 -22.07
C PRO A 47 17.64 0.76 -21.87
N PRO A 48 17.67 1.60 -22.92
CA PRO A 48 17.46 3.02 -22.78
C PRO A 48 16.04 3.33 -22.27
N LEU A 49 15.91 4.35 -21.42
CA LEU A 49 14.61 4.86 -21.00
C LEU A 49 13.81 5.26 -22.24
N GLN A 50 12.57 4.78 -22.35
CA GLN A 50 11.68 5.08 -23.48
C GLN A 50 10.64 6.12 -23.07
N PHE A 51 10.14 6.89 -24.02
CA PHE A 51 8.98 7.77 -23.82
C PHE A 51 7.84 7.26 -24.69
N VAL A 52 6.79 6.76 -24.06
CA VAL A 52 5.71 6.02 -24.72
C VAL A 52 4.37 6.64 -24.40
N GLN A 53 3.32 6.26 -25.14
CA GLN A 53 1.96 6.66 -24.82
C GLN A 53 1.59 6.17 -23.41
N ASN A 54 0.98 7.05 -22.61
CA ASN A 54 0.52 6.71 -21.27
C ASN A 54 -0.42 5.48 -21.30
N PRO A 55 -0.11 4.40 -20.53
CA PRO A 55 -0.92 3.18 -20.51
C PRO A 55 -2.33 3.39 -19.92
N ASP A 56 -2.53 4.43 -19.11
CA ASP A 56 -3.83 4.79 -18.55
C ASP A 56 -3.96 6.31 -18.34
N THR A 57 -4.82 6.94 -19.13
CA THR A 57 -5.10 8.39 -19.08
C THR A 57 -6.39 8.73 -18.35
N THR A 58 -7.08 7.72 -17.80
CA THR A 58 -8.44 7.90 -17.25
C THR A 58 -8.45 8.33 -15.78
N GLY A 59 -7.32 8.16 -15.09
CA GLY A 59 -7.16 8.45 -13.67
C GLY A 59 -6.47 9.78 -13.37
N ILE A 60 -5.66 9.77 -12.30
CA ILE A 60 -4.95 10.95 -11.78
C ILE A 60 -3.79 11.42 -12.67
N ASN A 61 -3.35 10.60 -13.64
CA ASN A 61 -2.36 10.99 -14.63
C ASN A 61 -2.97 11.14 -16.04
N PRO A 62 -3.41 12.34 -16.46
CA PRO A 62 -3.95 12.58 -17.79
C PRO A 62 -2.89 12.84 -18.86
N SER A 63 -1.59 12.76 -18.53
CA SER A 63 -0.46 12.96 -19.47
C SER A 63 -0.59 12.10 -20.71
N SER A 64 -0.15 12.61 -21.86
CA SER A 64 -0.20 11.89 -23.13
C SER A 64 0.94 10.88 -23.27
N THR A 65 2.12 11.22 -22.75
CA THR A 65 3.31 10.39 -22.77
C THR A 65 3.93 10.26 -21.40
N VAL A 66 4.63 9.15 -21.16
CA VAL A 66 5.27 8.84 -19.87
C VAL A 66 6.61 8.17 -20.10
N ALA A 67 7.49 8.22 -19.09
CA ALA A 67 8.72 7.44 -19.11
C ALA A 67 8.43 5.96 -18.85
N GLN A 68 9.02 5.09 -19.67
CA GLN A 68 8.96 3.64 -19.55
C GLN A 68 10.37 3.11 -19.27
N PHE A 69 10.53 2.47 -18.11
CA PHE A 69 11.73 1.77 -17.70
C PHE A 69 11.52 0.26 -17.77
N GLU A 70 12.36 -0.41 -18.56
CA GLU A 70 12.37 -1.87 -18.67
C GLU A 70 13.30 -2.47 -17.62
N ALA A 71 12.78 -2.77 -16.43
CA ALA A 71 13.54 -3.36 -15.34
C ALA A 71 13.83 -4.84 -15.64
N ARG A 72 15.11 -5.16 -15.90
CA ARG A 72 15.56 -6.50 -16.29
C ARG A 72 15.62 -7.44 -15.08
N GLN A 73 15.29 -8.71 -15.27
CA GLN A 73 15.44 -9.78 -14.27
C GLN A 73 16.90 -9.92 -13.81
N SER A 74 17.82 -9.84 -14.77
CA SER A 74 19.27 -9.86 -14.58
C SER A 74 19.86 -8.54 -14.04
N GLY A 75 19.05 -7.47 -14.00
CA GLY A 75 19.46 -6.17 -13.48
C GLY A 75 19.57 -6.17 -11.95
N GLN A 76 20.33 -5.23 -11.41
CA GLN A 76 20.41 -5.02 -9.97
C GLN A 76 19.06 -4.57 -9.41
N ALA A 77 18.86 -4.85 -8.12
CA ALA A 77 17.67 -4.40 -7.40
C ALA A 77 17.51 -2.87 -7.47
N PHE A 78 18.64 -2.14 -7.48
CA PHE A 78 18.75 -0.67 -7.55
C PHE A 78 19.03 -0.15 -8.98
N ALA A 79 18.67 -0.91 -10.01
CA ALA A 79 18.71 -0.42 -11.39
C ALA A 79 17.85 0.85 -11.53
N GLY A 80 18.35 1.85 -12.28
CA GLY A 80 17.67 3.14 -12.40
C GLY A 80 18.12 3.95 -13.59
N CYS A 81 17.70 5.22 -13.63
CA CYS A 81 18.11 6.17 -14.63
C CYS A 81 18.43 7.54 -14.02
N GLU A 82 19.34 8.27 -14.65
CA GLU A 82 19.81 9.57 -14.16
C GLU A 82 19.84 10.64 -15.24
N SER A 83 19.58 11.89 -14.82
CA SER A 83 19.74 13.07 -15.67
C SER A 83 21.21 13.47 -15.81
N MET A 84 21.58 14.19 -16.85
CA MET A 84 22.92 14.80 -16.97
C MET A 84 23.13 15.94 -15.95
N HIS A 85 24.31 15.97 -15.33
CA HIS A 85 24.71 17.06 -14.42
C HIS A 85 24.62 18.44 -15.07
N GLY A 86 24.04 19.40 -14.34
CA GLY A 86 24.08 20.84 -14.62
C GLY A 86 23.29 21.31 -15.84
N THR A 87 22.86 20.41 -16.72
CA THR A 87 22.19 20.74 -17.99
C THR A 87 20.72 20.35 -17.97
N ASP A 88 20.43 19.08 -17.67
CA ASP A 88 19.07 18.50 -17.78
C ASP A 88 18.13 19.11 -16.75
N ILE A 89 18.14 18.63 -15.51
CA ILE A 89 17.28 19.14 -14.43
C ILE A 89 17.68 20.55 -13.96
N GLY A 90 18.82 21.07 -14.43
CA GLY A 90 19.40 22.34 -14.00
C GLY A 90 20.12 22.23 -12.65
N SER A 91 20.45 23.36 -12.03
CA SER A 91 21.08 23.41 -10.70
C SER A 91 20.23 24.20 -9.72
N TRP A 92 20.00 23.65 -8.53
CA TRP A 92 19.10 24.25 -7.55
C TRP A 92 19.46 23.91 -6.12
N THR A 93 19.10 24.81 -5.21
CA THR A 93 19.20 24.58 -3.77
C THR A 93 17.86 24.07 -3.22
N ILE A 94 17.91 23.07 -2.34
CA ILE A 94 16.72 22.65 -1.58
C ILE A 94 16.43 23.69 -0.49
N THR A 95 15.19 24.08 -0.38
CA THR A 95 14.67 25.09 0.55
C THR A 95 13.39 24.59 1.18
N ASN A 96 12.85 25.32 2.16
CA ASN A 96 11.53 25.00 2.70
C ASN A 96 10.40 25.05 1.65
N ALA A 97 10.59 25.74 0.53
CA ALA A 97 9.59 25.90 -0.52
C ALA A 97 9.54 24.72 -1.52
N ASN A 98 10.63 23.97 -1.70
CA ASN A 98 10.76 22.92 -2.72
C ASN A 98 11.33 21.60 -2.19
N LYS A 99 11.39 21.42 -0.87
CA LYS A 99 11.84 20.17 -0.22
C LYS A 99 10.93 18.97 -0.48
N ILE A 100 9.71 19.20 -0.93
CA ILE A 100 8.78 18.12 -1.24
C ILE A 100 8.86 17.84 -2.73
N LEU A 101 9.25 16.62 -3.07
CA LEU A 101 9.40 16.14 -4.43
C LEU A 101 8.38 15.05 -4.68
N ARG A 102 7.62 15.15 -5.77
CA ARG A 102 6.57 14.19 -6.14
C ARG A 102 6.89 13.53 -7.46
N ILE A 103 6.44 12.30 -7.62
CA ILE A 103 6.53 11.52 -8.85
C ILE A 103 5.28 10.65 -8.98
N MET A 104 4.74 10.54 -10.18
CA MET A 104 3.70 9.57 -10.51
C MET A 104 4.37 8.26 -10.91
N VAL A 105 3.86 7.13 -10.42
CA VAL A 105 4.35 5.80 -10.79
C VAL A 105 3.20 4.87 -11.17
N TYR A 106 3.46 3.97 -12.10
CA TYR A 106 2.56 2.88 -12.49
C TYR A 106 3.40 1.63 -12.68
N LYS A 107 3.14 0.58 -11.90
CA LYS A 107 3.92 -0.67 -11.98
C LYS A 107 3.15 -1.91 -11.53
N PRO A 108 3.54 -3.12 -11.98
CA PRO A 108 2.81 -4.36 -11.69
C PRO A 108 3.13 -4.99 -10.31
N THR A 109 3.89 -4.30 -9.45
CA THR A 109 4.35 -4.84 -8.17
C THR A 109 4.43 -3.75 -7.11
N ILE A 110 4.27 -4.13 -5.85
CA ILE A 110 4.62 -3.29 -4.70
C ILE A 110 6.12 -3.42 -4.45
N SER A 111 6.84 -2.30 -4.40
CA SER A 111 8.24 -2.20 -4.04
C SER A 111 8.66 -0.74 -3.82
N ASP A 112 9.81 -0.54 -3.18
CA ASP A 112 10.39 0.79 -3.02
C ASP A 112 10.65 1.47 -4.39
N VAL A 113 10.20 2.71 -4.51
CA VAL A 113 10.63 3.68 -5.52
C VAL A 113 11.64 4.61 -4.84
N GLY A 114 12.76 4.86 -5.49
CA GLY A 114 13.83 5.70 -4.95
C GLY A 114 14.02 6.98 -5.74
N ILE A 115 14.32 8.07 -5.04
CA ILE A 115 14.86 9.29 -5.65
C ILE A 115 16.14 9.67 -4.91
N LYS A 116 17.20 9.95 -5.68
CA LYS A 116 18.46 10.46 -5.16
C LYS A 116 18.82 11.75 -5.88
N LEU A 117 19.30 12.72 -5.11
CA LEU A 117 19.83 13.97 -5.63
C LEU A 117 21.36 13.96 -5.51
N VAL A 118 22.04 14.36 -6.57
CA VAL A 118 23.51 14.34 -6.67
C VAL A 118 24.01 15.75 -6.98
N ARG A 119 25.08 16.13 -6.30
CA ARG A 119 25.75 17.42 -6.46
C ARG A 119 26.77 17.36 -7.60
N PHE A 120 27.21 18.53 -8.06
CA PHE A 120 28.22 18.66 -9.11
C PHE A 120 29.57 17.95 -8.79
N ASP A 121 29.86 17.72 -7.50
CA ASP A 121 31.05 17.02 -7.01
C ASP A 121 30.81 15.52 -6.78
N ASN A 122 29.73 14.96 -7.33
CA ASN A 122 29.25 13.57 -7.16
C ASN A 122 28.86 13.19 -5.73
N TRP A 123 28.77 14.16 -4.82
CA TRP A 123 28.32 13.89 -3.46
C TRP A 123 26.80 13.81 -3.37
N SER A 124 26.30 12.96 -2.47
CA SER A 124 24.88 12.82 -2.18
C SER A 124 24.66 12.45 -0.72
N LEU A 125 23.48 12.81 -0.18
CA LEU A 125 22.99 12.30 1.12
C LEU A 125 22.40 10.89 1.02
N GLY A 126 22.34 10.31 -0.18
CA GLY A 126 21.72 9.02 -0.45
C GLY A 126 20.33 9.16 -1.07
N GLU A 127 19.77 8.02 -1.43
CA GLU A 127 18.41 7.87 -1.92
C GLU A 127 17.39 7.88 -0.76
N ILE A 128 16.25 8.52 -0.99
CA ILE A 128 15.05 8.32 -0.17
C ILE A 128 14.21 7.28 -0.91
N LYS A 129 13.68 6.30 -0.18
CA LYS A 129 12.89 5.19 -0.72
C LYS A 129 11.52 5.14 -0.08
N ILE A 130 10.50 5.02 -0.91
CA ILE A 130 9.11 4.90 -0.48
C ILE A 130 8.44 3.83 -1.34
N SER A 131 7.82 2.85 -0.71
CA SER A 131 7.04 1.84 -1.44
C SER A 131 5.76 2.46 -1.98
N ASN A 132 5.42 2.16 -3.23
CA ASN A 132 4.08 2.34 -3.76
C ASN A 132 3.09 1.44 -3.00
N THR A 133 1.80 1.75 -3.08
CA THR A 133 0.72 1.03 -2.39
C THR A 133 -0.24 0.31 -3.34
N VAL A 134 -0.29 0.72 -4.61
CA VAL A 134 -1.16 0.11 -5.63
C VAL A 134 -0.36 -0.51 -6.78
N ILE A 135 -0.97 -1.45 -7.51
CA ILE A 135 -0.37 -2.07 -8.70
C ILE A 135 -1.24 -1.81 -9.92
N ASN A 136 -0.61 -1.66 -11.09
CA ASN A 136 -1.29 -1.41 -12.38
C ASN A 136 -2.29 -0.24 -12.36
N GLU A 137 -2.02 0.74 -11.51
CA GLU A 137 -2.78 1.98 -11.36
C GLU A 137 -1.77 3.11 -11.11
N TRP A 138 -2.11 4.33 -11.53
CA TRP A 138 -1.28 5.51 -11.26
C TRP A 138 -1.36 5.91 -9.80
N GLU A 139 -0.20 6.13 -9.19
CA GLU A 139 -0.05 6.62 -7.82
C GLU A 139 0.95 7.78 -7.77
N GLN A 140 0.64 8.83 -7.00
CA GLN A 140 1.60 9.89 -6.70
C GLN A 140 2.34 9.55 -5.40
N ILE A 141 3.67 9.49 -5.45
CA ILE A 141 4.53 9.29 -4.28
C ILE A 141 5.20 10.61 -3.90
N GLU A 142 5.18 10.94 -2.61
CA GLU A 142 5.76 12.15 -2.04
C GLU A 142 7.03 11.86 -1.24
N PHE A 143 8.14 12.51 -1.60
CA PHE A 143 9.44 12.39 -0.95
C PHE A 143 9.78 13.68 -0.20
N ASP A 144 10.06 13.57 1.11
CA ASP A 144 10.51 14.70 1.93
C ASP A 144 12.04 14.83 1.95
N PHE A 145 12.55 15.79 1.18
CA PHE A 145 13.94 16.20 1.15
C PHE A 145 14.28 17.28 2.21
N SER A 146 13.53 17.39 3.31
CA SER A 146 13.81 18.33 4.40
C SER A 146 15.24 18.23 4.95
N ALA A 147 15.81 17.03 5.01
CA ALA A 147 17.20 16.80 5.40
C ALA A 147 18.24 17.36 4.40
N HIS A 148 17.81 17.74 3.19
CA HIS A 148 18.67 18.26 2.13
C HIS A 148 18.67 19.79 2.06
N ILE A 149 17.88 20.49 2.89
CA ILE A 149 17.79 21.96 2.87
C ILE A 149 19.17 22.62 2.98
N GLY A 150 19.45 23.56 2.08
CA GLY A 150 20.72 24.28 1.98
C GLY A 150 21.73 23.64 1.04
N ASN A 151 21.55 22.37 0.64
CA ASN A 151 22.40 21.73 -0.36
C ASN A 151 21.95 22.10 -1.78
N THR A 152 22.93 22.27 -2.67
CA THR A 152 22.70 22.56 -4.10
C THR A 152 23.04 21.33 -4.94
N TYR A 153 22.04 20.84 -5.68
CA TYR A 153 22.13 19.67 -6.55
C TYR A 153 22.05 20.09 -8.02
N ASP A 154 22.50 19.21 -8.90
CA ASP A 154 22.46 19.42 -10.35
C ASP A 154 22.17 18.15 -11.15
N GLN A 155 21.82 17.06 -10.47
CA GLN A 155 21.39 15.81 -11.05
C GLN A 155 20.31 15.16 -10.18
N ILE A 156 19.33 14.53 -10.84
CA ILE A 156 18.32 13.66 -10.24
C ILE A 156 18.49 12.23 -10.76
N VAL A 157 18.38 11.27 -9.85
CA VAL A 157 18.44 9.84 -10.13
C VAL A 157 17.13 9.21 -9.67
N ILE A 158 16.49 8.46 -10.57
CA ILE A 158 15.23 7.75 -10.33
C ILE A 158 15.51 6.25 -10.29
N PHE A 159 15.01 5.61 -9.25
CA PHE A 159 15.00 4.16 -9.08
C PHE A 159 13.53 3.69 -9.14
N PRO A 160 13.03 3.25 -10.30
CA PRO A 160 11.62 2.85 -10.45
C PRO A 160 11.26 1.61 -9.60
N ASP A 161 12.26 0.82 -9.23
CA ASP A 161 12.16 -0.35 -8.37
C ASP A 161 13.44 -0.45 -7.50
N PHE A 162 13.31 -1.04 -6.31
CA PHE A 162 14.42 -1.31 -5.38
C PHE A 162 14.44 -2.75 -4.88
N THR A 163 13.94 -3.68 -5.69
CA THR A 163 13.88 -5.10 -5.36
C THR A 163 14.43 -5.98 -6.49
N GLY A 164 14.96 -7.14 -6.10
CA GLY A 164 15.23 -8.22 -7.03
C GLY A 164 13.92 -8.75 -7.59
N ARG A 165 13.89 -9.08 -8.89
CA ARG A 165 12.67 -9.42 -9.61
C ARG A 165 12.76 -10.81 -10.25
N PRO A 166 11.64 -11.56 -10.30
CA PRO A 166 11.63 -12.93 -10.83
C PRO A 166 11.57 -12.99 -12.36
N GLU A 167 11.28 -11.87 -13.02
CA GLU A 167 11.19 -11.71 -14.48
C GLU A 167 11.36 -10.22 -14.85
N ASP A 168 11.51 -9.93 -16.13
CA ASP A 168 11.56 -8.56 -16.64
C ASP A 168 10.23 -7.84 -16.36
N ARG A 169 10.29 -6.56 -16.01
CA ARG A 169 9.11 -5.74 -15.70
C ARG A 169 9.15 -4.44 -16.46
N ILE A 170 7.99 -4.02 -16.93
CA ILE A 170 7.80 -2.67 -17.45
C ILE A 170 7.24 -1.80 -16.34
N LEU A 171 7.95 -0.71 -16.05
CA LEU A 171 7.63 0.26 -15.01
C LEU A 171 7.47 1.63 -15.67
N TYR A 172 6.47 2.39 -15.26
CA TYR A 172 6.27 3.74 -15.77
C TYR A 172 6.37 4.75 -14.65
N PHE A 173 6.88 5.92 -14.99
CA PHE A 173 6.86 7.08 -14.11
C PHE A 173 6.69 8.37 -14.91
N ASP A 174 6.19 9.39 -14.23
CA ASP A 174 5.83 10.65 -14.86
C ASP A 174 5.73 11.79 -13.84
N ASN A 175 5.59 13.03 -14.31
CA ASN A 175 5.26 14.21 -13.51
C ASN A 175 6.18 14.40 -12.29
N ILE A 176 7.50 14.33 -12.49
CA ILE A 176 8.48 14.60 -11.44
C ILE A 176 8.46 16.09 -11.11
N TYR A 177 8.35 16.45 -9.83
CA TYR A 177 8.02 17.82 -9.40
C TYR A 177 6.67 18.34 -9.93
N GLY A 178 5.73 17.44 -10.25
CA GLY A 178 4.37 17.80 -10.67
C GLY A 178 3.59 18.66 -9.66
N ALA A 179 2.51 19.30 -10.15
CA ALA A 179 1.67 20.26 -9.43
C ALA A 179 0.98 19.69 -8.17
N GLU A 180 0.24 20.55 -7.43
CA GLU A 180 -0.28 20.33 -6.06
C GLU A 180 -0.75 18.89 -5.77
N PHE A 181 -0.32 18.38 -4.62
CA PHE A 181 -0.67 17.06 -4.09
C PHE A 181 -2.18 16.82 -4.19
N VAL A 182 -2.58 15.85 -5.00
CA VAL A 182 -3.89 15.22 -4.86
C VAL A 182 -3.71 14.13 -3.83
N ALA A 183 -4.06 14.41 -2.59
CA ALA A 183 -3.96 13.42 -1.53
C ALA A 183 -4.72 12.16 -1.97
N PRO A 184 -4.07 10.97 -1.99
CA PRO A 184 -4.85 9.75 -2.04
C PRO A 184 -5.82 9.79 -0.86
N PRO A 185 -7.06 9.27 -1.03
CA PRO A 185 -7.96 9.12 0.10
C PRO A 185 -7.18 8.43 1.23
N PRO A 186 -7.36 8.86 2.50
CA PRO A 186 -6.67 8.24 3.61
C PRO A 186 -6.83 6.72 3.49
N PRO A 187 -5.77 5.93 3.73
CA PRO A 187 -5.90 4.48 3.69
C PRO A 187 -7.09 4.07 4.56
N PRO A 188 -7.88 3.07 4.14
CA PRO A 188 -8.96 2.55 4.97
C PRO A 188 -8.43 2.31 6.38
N PRO A 189 -9.20 2.62 7.44
CA PRO A 189 -8.82 2.26 8.79
C PRO A 189 -8.38 0.79 8.81
N ALA A 190 -7.30 0.48 9.55
CA ALA A 190 -6.88 -0.90 9.69
C ALA A 190 -8.06 -1.76 10.16
N PRO A 191 -8.23 -2.98 9.63
CA PRO A 191 -9.33 -3.85 10.03
C PRO A 191 -9.32 -4.08 11.55
N ASP A 192 -10.50 -4.04 12.17
CA ASP A 192 -10.60 -4.25 13.60
C ASP A 192 -10.14 -5.67 13.98
N SER A 193 -9.25 -5.78 14.97
CA SER A 193 -8.78 -7.07 15.47
C SER A 193 -9.90 -7.90 16.10
N ALA A 194 -9.88 -9.20 15.84
CA ALA A 194 -10.77 -10.14 16.50
C ALA A 194 -10.50 -10.19 18.02
N SER A 195 -11.56 -10.35 18.82
CA SER A 195 -11.47 -10.60 20.26
C SER A 195 -12.49 -11.65 20.70
N MET A 196 -12.21 -12.31 21.83
CA MET A 196 -13.07 -13.38 22.37
C MET A 196 -13.13 -13.34 23.90
N SER A 197 -14.31 -13.60 24.45
CA SER A 197 -14.53 -13.92 25.86
C SER A 197 -15.32 -15.22 25.99
N LEU A 198 -15.05 -15.96 27.08
CA LEU A 198 -15.69 -17.24 27.36
C LEU A 198 -16.63 -17.08 28.54
N PRO A 199 -17.95 -17.27 28.36
CA PRO A 199 -18.86 -17.43 29.49
C PRO A 199 -18.44 -18.63 30.34
N ASN A 200 -18.84 -18.62 31.62
CA ASN A 200 -18.42 -19.64 32.59
C ASN A 200 -19.57 -20.54 33.05
N PHE A 201 -20.83 -20.29 32.69
CA PHE A 201 -21.96 -21.18 33.00
C PHE A 201 -23.07 -21.08 31.97
N PHE A 202 -23.91 -22.11 31.91
CA PHE A 202 -25.19 -22.10 31.20
C PHE A 202 -26.11 -23.20 31.77
N SER A 203 -27.41 -23.08 31.52
CA SER A 203 -28.48 -23.93 32.08
C SER A 203 -29.38 -24.45 30.97
N PRO A 204 -29.06 -25.59 30.32
CA PRO A 204 -29.84 -26.13 29.20
C PRO A 204 -31.15 -26.81 29.66
N ASN A 205 -32.07 -26.03 30.22
CA ASN A 205 -33.36 -26.48 30.76
C ASN A 205 -34.57 -26.10 29.87
N TYR A 206 -34.31 -25.41 28.75
CA TYR A 206 -35.28 -24.94 27.77
C TYR A 206 -36.25 -23.88 28.29
N ASP A 207 -35.84 -23.06 29.27
CA ASP A 207 -36.65 -21.95 29.79
C ASP A 207 -36.46 -20.63 29.02
N GLY A 208 -35.52 -20.60 28.07
CA GLY A 208 -35.16 -19.44 27.26
C GLY A 208 -34.02 -18.59 27.85
N ILE A 209 -33.50 -18.94 29.02
CA ILE A 209 -32.49 -18.19 29.77
C ILE A 209 -31.22 -19.03 29.88
N ASN A 210 -30.14 -18.57 29.22
CA ASN A 210 -28.84 -19.25 29.23
C ASN A 210 -28.89 -20.73 28.83
N ASP A 211 -29.79 -21.12 27.93
CA ASP A 211 -29.89 -22.50 27.42
C ASP A 211 -28.75 -22.92 26.49
N LEU A 212 -28.07 -21.93 25.89
CA LEU A 212 -27.09 -22.12 24.85
C LEU A 212 -25.76 -21.51 25.27
N TYR A 213 -24.70 -22.30 25.18
CA TYR A 213 -23.33 -21.85 25.37
C TYR A 213 -22.67 -21.50 24.04
N ARG A 214 -22.01 -20.34 23.95
CA ARG A 214 -21.05 -20.02 22.89
C ARG A 214 -20.00 -19.04 23.38
N PRO A 215 -18.75 -19.09 22.88
CA PRO A 215 -17.82 -17.98 23.01
C PRO A 215 -18.44 -16.67 22.49
N ALA A 216 -18.21 -15.56 23.17
CA ALA A 216 -18.60 -14.25 22.70
C ALA A 216 -17.42 -13.61 21.96
N THR A 217 -17.58 -13.40 20.65
CA THR A 217 -16.54 -12.85 19.78
C THR A 217 -16.94 -11.49 19.21
N SER A 218 -15.97 -10.62 19.00
CA SER A 218 -16.11 -9.40 18.20
C SER A 218 -15.10 -9.42 17.06
N ASN A 219 -15.50 -8.98 15.87
CA ASN A 219 -14.66 -8.86 14.67
C ASN A 219 -13.96 -10.17 14.26
N ALA A 220 -14.51 -11.33 14.64
CA ALA A 220 -14.00 -12.63 14.21
C ALA A 220 -14.73 -13.09 12.96
N ASP A 221 -13.99 -13.52 11.93
CA ASP A 221 -14.53 -14.11 10.70
C ASP A 221 -14.44 -15.65 10.68
N TRP A 222 -13.70 -16.23 11.63
CA TRP A 222 -13.70 -17.67 11.90
C TRP A 222 -13.58 -17.96 13.39
N ILE A 223 -14.05 -19.15 13.78
CA ILE A 223 -13.87 -19.71 15.11
C ILE A 223 -13.69 -21.23 15.02
N GLU A 224 -12.96 -21.80 15.96
CA GLU A 224 -12.98 -23.20 16.30
C GLU A 224 -13.03 -23.33 17.81
N TRP A 225 -13.95 -24.13 18.30
CA TRP A 225 -13.98 -24.42 19.73
C TRP A 225 -14.50 -25.81 20.02
N GLN A 226 -14.00 -26.34 21.12
CA GLN A 226 -14.19 -27.71 21.55
C GLN A 226 -14.49 -27.72 23.05
N VAL A 227 -15.42 -28.57 23.47
CA VAL A 227 -15.77 -28.77 24.87
C VAL A 227 -15.47 -30.19 25.28
N TYR A 228 -14.86 -30.34 26.45
CA TYR A 228 -14.41 -31.59 27.02
C TYR A 228 -15.02 -31.83 28.40
N THR A 229 -15.27 -33.09 28.73
CA THR A 229 -15.53 -33.49 30.12
C THR A 229 -14.27 -33.36 30.97
N ARG A 230 -14.40 -33.49 32.29
CA ARG A 230 -13.27 -33.57 33.23
C ARG A 230 -12.30 -34.72 32.94
N TRP A 231 -12.72 -35.72 32.18
CA TRP A 231 -11.89 -36.87 31.81
C TRP A 231 -11.24 -36.72 30.43
N GLY A 232 -11.39 -35.55 29.78
CA GLY A 232 -10.81 -35.27 28.47
C GLY A 232 -11.64 -35.81 27.28
N GLN A 233 -12.85 -36.31 27.52
CA GLN A 233 -13.74 -36.74 26.43
C GLN A 233 -14.33 -35.51 25.74
N LEU A 234 -14.16 -35.40 24.42
CA LEU A 234 -14.79 -34.39 23.59
C LEU A 234 -16.31 -34.60 23.56
N VAL A 235 -17.07 -33.58 23.94
CA VAL A 235 -18.55 -33.63 23.95
C VAL A 235 -19.19 -32.72 22.91
N PHE A 236 -18.49 -31.68 22.48
CA PHE A 236 -18.94 -30.75 21.45
C PHE A 236 -17.75 -30.17 20.69
N SER A 237 -17.88 -29.95 19.40
CA SER A 237 -16.93 -29.17 18.61
C SER A 237 -17.62 -28.51 17.42
N THR A 238 -17.16 -27.32 17.05
CA THR A 238 -17.63 -26.65 15.83
C THR A 238 -16.55 -25.75 15.25
N LEU A 239 -16.70 -25.46 13.95
CA LEU A 239 -15.93 -24.48 13.18
C LEU A 239 -16.80 -23.30 12.71
N ASN A 240 -18.08 -23.26 13.09
CA ASN A 240 -19.03 -22.24 12.66
C ASN A 240 -19.23 -21.19 13.76
N LEU A 241 -19.16 -19.91 13.39
CA LEU A 241 -19.35 -18.76 14.30
C LEU A 241 -20.74 -18.70 14.94
N SER A 242 -21.76 -19.17 14.23
CA SER A 242 -23.15 -19.14 14.68
C SER A 242 -23.53 -20.29 15.61
N ASP A 243 -22.70 -21.34 15.67
CA ASP A 243 -23.05 -22.54 16.42
C ASP A 243 -22.93 -22.29 17.92
N SER A 244 -23.85 -22.91 18.65
CA SER A 244 -23.89 -22.91 20.10
C SER A 244 -24.13 -24.31 20.61
N TRP A 245 -23.61 -24.61 21.80
CA TRP A 245 -23.83 -25.88 22.45
C TRP A 245 -25.02 -25.80 23.41
N ASN A 246 -25.97 -26.70 23.24
CA ASN A 246 -27.19 -26.79 24.04
C ASN A 246 -27.10 -27.84 25.16
N GLY A 247 -25.90 -28.28 25.53
CA GLY A 247 -25.72 -29.31 26.56
C GLY A 247 -26.05 -30.73 26.11
N LEU A 248 -26.26 -31.00 24.82
CA LEU A 248 -26.42 -32.37 24.33
C LEU A 248 -25.08 -32.97 23.90
N HIS A 249 -24.93 -34.28 24.12
CA HIS A 249 -23.90 -35.12 23.53
C HIS A 249 -24.53 -36.44 23.07
N ASN A 250 -24.36 -36.79 21.78
CA ASN A 250 -25.00 -37.95 21.16
C ASN A 250 -26.52 -38.04 21.39
N GLY A 251 -27.20 -36.89 21.39
CA GLY A 251 -28.66 -36.80 21.57
C GLY A 251 -29.15 -36.90 23.01
N ALA A 252 -28.26 -37.11 23.99
CA ALA A 252 -28.60 -37.10 25.42
C ALA A 252 -28.03 -35.86 26.11
N THR A 253 -28.76 -35.33 27.10
CA THR A 253 -28.26 -34.23 27.94
C THR A 253 -27.05 -34.68 28.74
N VAL A 254 -25.98 -33.88 28.74
CA VAL A 254 -24.79 -34.17 29.54
C VAL A 254 -25.06 -33.97 31.03
N SER A 255 -24.32 -34.65 31.91
CA SER A 255 -24.52 -34.48 33.35
C SER A 255 -24.14 -33.06 33.82
N PRO A 256 -24.81 -32.51 34.85
CA PRO A 256 -24.38 -31.28 35.52
C PRO A 256 -22.93 -31.41 36.01
N GLY A 257 -22.17 -30.31 35.93
CA GLY A 257 -20.79 -30.30 36.39
C GLY A 257 -19.89 -29.33 35.63
N VAL A 258 -18.59 -29.54 35.78
CA VAL A 258 -17.55 -28.70 35.17
C VAL A 258 -17.03 -29.36 33.88
N TYR A 259 -17.04 -28.57 32.82
CA TYR A 259 -16.51 -28.89 31.50
C TYR A 259 -15.40 -27.92 31.16
N PHE A 260 -14.55 -28.30 30.22
CA PHE A 260 -13.40 -27.50 29.78
C PHE A 260 -13.61 -27.09 28.33
N ILE A 261 -13.31 -25.84 28.02
CA ILE A 261 -13.36 -25.32 26.66
C ILE A 261 -11.98 -24.89 26.20
N GLU A 262 -11.65 -25.26 24.97
CA GLU A 262 -10.56 -24.66 24.21
C GLU A 262 -11.15 -24.01 22.97
N ALA A 263 -10.87 -22.73 22.77
CA ALA A 263 -11.39 -21.95 21.68
C ALA A 263 -10.28 -21.13 21.01
N ARG A 264 -10.34 -21.03 19.69
CA ARG A 264 -9.55 -20.12 18.87
C ARG A 264 -10.44 -19.40 17.87
N CYS A 265 -10.22 -18.10 17.68
CA CYS A 265 -10.89 -17.32 16.65
C CYS A 265 -9.90 -16.33 16.02
N GLY A 266 -10.27 -15.70 14.91
CA GLY A 266 -9.40 -14.72 14.28
C GLY A 266 -10.15 -13.82 13.30
N SER A 267 -9.40 -12.87 12.76
CA SER A 267 -9.78 -12.05 11.61
C SER A 267 -8.71 -12.28 10.54
N ASN A 268 -9.10 -12.80 9.37
CA ASN A 268 -8.18 -12.92 8.24
C ASN A 268 -7.78 -11.53 7.72
N GLU A 269 -8.70 -10.57 7.81
CA GLU A 269 -8.48 -9.18 7.38
C GLU A 269 -7.46 -8.46 8.29
N ALA A 270 -7.60 -8.59 9.62
CA ALA A 270 -6.66 -8.00 10.57
C ALA A 270 -5.41 -8.88 10.82
N GLY A 271 -5.39 -10.11 10.30
CA GLY A 271 -4.28 -11.05 10.43
C GLY A 271 -4.03 -11.56 11.86
N ASN A 272 -5.02 -11.50 12.76
CA ASN A 272 -4.84 -11.85 14.17
C ASN A 272 -5.57 -13.16 14.55
N THR A 273 -5.00 -13.88 15.52
CA THR A 273 -5.61 -15.06 16.15
C THR A 273 -5.67 -14.90 17.66
N VAL A 274 -6.81 -15.23 18.26
CA VAL A 274 -7.05 -15.22 19.71
C VAL A 274 -7.32 -16.64 20.16
N ILE A 275 -6.60 -17.10 21.19
CA ILE A 275 -6.79 -18.42 21.78
C ILE A 275 -7.18 -18.25 23.25
N LYS A 276 -8.23 -18.92 23.69
CA LYS A 276 -8.63 -18.98 25.11
C LYS A 276 -8.94 -20.41 25.54
N LYS A 277 -8.65 -20.67 26.82
CA LYS A 277 -9.09 -21.87 27.52
C LYS A 277 -9.90 -21.45 28.74
N GLY A 278 -10.91 -22.22 29.08
CA GLY A 278 -11.83 -21.88 30.16
C GLY A 278 -12.55 -23.08 30.74
N ILE A 279 -13.36 -22.81 31.75
CA ILE A 279 -14.26 -23.79 32.36
C ILE A 279 -15.71 -23.37 32.12
N ILE A 280 -16.59 -24.35 32.00
CA ILE A 280 -18.03 -24.16 31.85
C ILE A 280 -18.72 -24.96 32.95
N HIS A 281 -19.54 -24.29 33.74
CA HIS A 281 -20.46 -24.91 34.68
C HIS A 281 -21.79 -25.20 33.97
N VAL A 282 -22.08 -26.49 33.75
CA VAL A 282 -23.39 -26.95 33.28
C VAL A 282 -24.28 -27.15 34.50
N LEU A 283 -25.38 -26.41 34.55
CA LEU A 283 -26.36 -26.48 35.63
C LEU A 283 -27.65 -27.09 35.10
N HIS A 284 -28.22 -28.05 35.82
CA HIS A 284 -29.60 -28.47 35.62
C HIS A 284 -30.38 -28.07 36.86
N GLU A 285 -31.51 -27.41 36.65
CA GLU A 285 -32.53 -27.18 37.68
C GLU A 285 -33.69 -28.17 37.49
#